data_AF-A0A800K5U7-F1
#
_entry.id   AF-A0A800K5U7-F1
#
_cell.length_a   1.000
_cell.length_b   1.000
_cell.length_c   1.000
_cell.angle_alpha   90.00
_cell.angle_beta   90.00
_cell.angle_gamma   90.00
#
_symmetry.space_group_name_H-M   'P 1'
#
loop_
_entity.id
_entity.type
_entity.pdbx_description
1 polymer ?
#
loop_
_entity_poly.entity_id
_entity_poly.type
_entity_poly.pdbx_seq_one_letter_code
_entity_poly.pdbx_strand_id
1 'polypeptide(L)'
;MQRYTCEHPGDNTRSCYYRLPIIGVRQSSGGYVSATAESFLPLKPAYLHILLSVATSAAHGYGIRQAVEERTKGRIVLAAGTLYETLQRLTRDGLVEETEAPPEAEQKASSRWRFYLATPLARQVLALEVARLESDIAAARAQLPAIG
;
A
#
# COMPACT_ATOMS: atom_id res chain seq x y z
N MET A 1 -7.93 29.00 -13.17
CA MET A 1 -8.49 29.11 -11.80
C MET A 1 -10.00 28.98 -11.90
N GLN A 2 -10.56 27.82 -11.56
CA GLN A 2 -11.97 27.71 -11.22
C GLN A 2 -12.05 27.03 -9.85
N ARG A 3 -12.53 27.81 -8.89
CA ARG A 3 -12.88 27.37 -7.54
C ARG A 3 -14.18 26.59 -7.66
N TYR A 4 -14.24 25.39 -7.12
CA TYR A 4 -15.51 24.76 -6.76
C TYR A 4 -15.64 24.87 -5.24
N THR A 5 -16.51 25.78 -4.80
CA THR A 5 -16.96 25.92 -3.42
C THR A 5 -18.07 24.91 -3.18
N CYS A 6 -17.86 23.97 -2.26
CA CYS A 6 -18.95 23.19 -1.70
C CYS A 6 -19.48 23.93 -0.46
N GLU A 7 -20.60 24.62 -0.60
CA GLU A 7 -21.44 24.99 0.54
C GLU A 7 -22.68 24.09 0.53
N HIS A 8 -22.96 23.44 1.65
CA HIS A 8 -24.29 22.91 1.97
C HIS A 8 -24.61 23.29 3.43
N PRO A 9 -25.84 23.73 3.73
CA PRO A 9 -26.26 24.09 5.07
C PRO A 9 -26.68 22.84 5.85
N GLY A 10 -26.19 22.73 7.08
CA GLY A 10 -26.82 21.95 8.16
C GLY A 10 -26.75 20.42 8.05
N ASP A 11 -25.60 19.82 8.31
CA ASP A 11 -25.47 18.61 9.14
C ASP A 11 -23.98 18.38 9.48
N ASN A 12 -23.67 18.13 10.76
CA ASN A 12 -22.30 18.04 11.29
C ASN A 12 -21.90 16.58 11.55
N THR A 13 -21.85 15.78 10.49
CA THR A 13 -21.14 14.49 10.51
C THR A 13 -20.35 14.32 9.21
N ARG A 14 -19.08 14.72 9.25
CA ARG A 14 -18.13 14.57 8.13
C ARG A 14 -17.74 13.11 7.94
N SER A 15 -18.47 12.40 7.08
CA SER A 15 -17.98 11.18 6.44
C SER A 15 -17.75 11.50 4.96
N CYS A 16 -16.51 11.82 4.62
CA CYS A 16 -16.07 11.90 3.23
C CYS A 16 -16.01 10.46 2.69
N TYR A 17 -17.13 9.99 2.16
CA TYR A 17 -17.17 8.72 1.45
C TYR A 17 -16.36 8.84 0.15
N TYR A 18 -15.15 8.31 0.16
CA TYR A 18 -14.41 8.01 -1.06
C TYR A 18 -15.22 7.02 -1.88
N ARG A 19 -15.71 7.45 -3.04
CA ARG A 19 -16.32 6.58 -4.05
C ARG A 19 -15.21 5.74 -4.68
N LEU A 20 -14.90 4.59 -4.07
CA LEU A 20 -13.95 3.61 -4.61
C LEU A 20 -14.43 3.12 -6.00
N PRO A 21 -13.54 2.99 -7.00
CA PRO A 21 -13.86 2.19 -8.17
C PRO A 21 -13.92 0.73 -7.75
N ILE A 22 -15.08 0.12 -7.91
CA ILE A 22 -15.32 -1.32 -7.79
C ILE A 22 -14.40 -2.02 -8.81
N ILE A 23 -13.24 -2.50 -8.37
CA ILE A 23 -12.35 -3.34 -9.18
C ILE A 23 -13.02 -4.71 -9.31
N GLY A 24 -13.61 -4.97 -10.48
CA GLY A 24 -14.23 -6.24 -10.82
C GLY A 24 -13.21 -7.21 -11.41
N VAL A 25 -12.94 -8.31 -10.71
CA VAL A 25 -12.36 -9.51 -11.32
C VAL A 25 -13.52 -10.34 -11.87
N ARG A 26 -13.53 -10.60 -13.18
CA ARG A 26 -14.59 -11.36 -13.85
C ARG A 26 -14.51 -12.85 -13.47
N GLN A 27 -15.50 -13.35 -12.72
CA GLN A 27 -15.75 -14.78 -12.50
C GLN A 27 -17.16 -15.16 -12.95
N SER A 28 -17.38 -16.44 -13.21
CA SER A 28 -18.49 -17.03 -13.96
C SER A 28 -19.87 -17.03 -13.28
N SER A 29 -19.99 -16.52 -12.04
CA SER A 29 -21.25 -16.51 -11.28
C SER A 29 -21.40 -15.19 -10.53
N GLY A 30 -22.43 -14.42 -10.89
CA GLY A 30 -22.57 -13.00 -10.56
C GLY A 30 -22.79 -12.66 -9.08
N GLY A 31 -21.71 -12.20 -8.42
CA GLY A 31 -21.75 -11.44 -7.17
C GLY A 31 -20.46 -10.63 -6.96
N TYR A 32 -20.55 -9.39 -6.48
CA TYR A 32 -19.39 -8.58 -6.10
C TYR A 32 -18.91 -9.02 -4.71
N VAL A 33 -17.92 -9.91 -4.66
CA VAL A 33 -17.21 -10.21 -3.41
C VAL A 33 -16.10 -9.18 -3.30
N SER A 34 -16.17 -8.31 -2.29
CA SER A 34 -15.04 -7.46 -1.91
C SER A 34 -13.86 -8.39 -1.61
N ALA A 35 -12.70 -8.15 -2.23
CA ALA A 35 -11.50 -8.92 -1.91
C ALA A 35 -11.20 -8.79 -0.42
N THR A 36 -11.22 -9.90 0.31
CA THR A 36 -10.86 -9.89 1.74
C THR A 36 -9.34 -9.75 1.87
N ALA A 37 -8.85 -9.21 2.98
CA ALA A 37 -7.42 -8.97 3.18
C ALA A 37 -6.58 -10.27 3.09
N GLU A 38 -7.16 -11.40 3.48
CA GLU A 38 -6.54 -12.73 3.42
C GLU A 38 -6.24 -13.18 1.99
N SER A 39 -7.02 -12.73 1.00
CA SER A 39 -6.85 -13.12 -0.41
C SER A 39 -5.55 -12.61 -1.05
N PHE A 40 -4.87 -11.67 -0.40
CA PHE A 40 -3.59 -11.12 -0.83
C PHE A 40 -2.38 -11.86 -0.25
N LEU A 41 -2.61 -12.84 0.64
CA LEU A 41 -1.55 -13.56 1.33
C LEU A 41 -1.19 -14.88 0.61
N PRO A 42 0.08 -15.31 0.65
CA PRO A 42 1.23 -14.60 1.21
C PRO A 42 1.68 -13.43 0.32
N LEU A 43 2.13 -12.34 0.93
CA LEU A 43 2.70 -11.24 0.16
C LEU A 43 4.05 -11.63 -0.45
N LYS A 44 4.29 -11.19 -1.69
CA LYS A 44 5.64 -11.19 -2.25
C LYS A 44 6.55 -10.30 -1.38
N PRO A 45 7.82 -10.66 -1.14
CA PRO A 45 8.73 -9.85 -0.32
C PRO A 45 8.81 -8.39 -0.77
N ALA A 46 8.90 -8.13 -2.08
CA ALA A 46 8.92 -6.77 -2.61
C ALA A 46 7.64 -5.99 -2.29
N TYR A 47 6.47 -6.63 -2.31
CA TYR A 47 5.18 -5.97 -2.05
C TYR A 47 5.08 -5.60 -0.58
N LEU A 48 5.47 -6.52 0.32
CA LEU A 48 5.58 -6.24 1.75
C LEU A 48 6.45 -5.00 2.01
N HIS A 49 7.65 -4.96 1.42
CA HIS A 49 8.57 -3.84 1.65
C HIS A 49 8.07 -2.52 1.04
N ILE A 50 7.42 -2.54 -0.13
CA ILE A 50 6.82 -1.34 -0.72
C ILE A 50 5.67 -0.83 0.15
N LEU A 51 4.73 -1.70 0.54
CA LEU A 51 3.57 -1.32 1.35
C LEU A 51 3.98 -0.76 2.71
N LEU A 52 4.97 -1.37 3.37
CA LEU A 52 5.56 -0.84 4.61
C LEU A 52 6.15 0.57 4.45
N SER A 53 6.70 0.91 3.28
CA SER A 53 7.26 2.24 3.02
C SER A 53 6.20 3.34 2.86
N VAL A 54 4.94 2.96 2.68
CA VAL A 54 3.80 3.91 2.54
C VAL A 54 2.68 3.63 3.54
N ALA A 55 2.95 2.86 4.59
CA ALA A 55 1.93 2.40 5.53
C ALA A 55 1.35 3.54 6.39
N THR A 56 2.21 4.49 6.77
CA THR A 56 1.90 5.57 7.73
C THR A 56 2.00 6.96 7.11
N SER A 57 2.85 7.13 6.09
CA SER A 57 3.05 8.41 5.41
C SER A 57 3.15 8.20 3.90
N ALA A 58 2.74 9.21 3.14
CA ALA A 58 2.82 9.18 1.69
C ALA A 58 4.28 9.31 1.23
N ALA A 59 4.68 8.51 0.25
CA ALA A 59 6.03 8.58 -0.32
C ALA A 59 6.01 8.56 -1.84
N HIS A 60 6.96 9.29 -2.45
CA HIS A 60 7.19 9.23 -3.89
C HIS A 60 8.03 7.99 -4.25
N GLY A 61 7.97 7.57 -5.52
CA GLY A 61 8.61 6.32 -5.97
C GLY A 61 10.10 6.21 -5.61
N TYR A 62 10.88 7.29 -5.74
CA TYR A 62 12.29 7.25 -5.35
C TYR A 62 12.47 7.04 -3.83
N GLY A 63 11.68 7.69 -2.98
CA GLY A 63 11.71 7.49 -1.53
C GLY A 63 11.33 6.05 -1.15
N ILE A 64 10.34 5.47 -1.83
CA ILE A 64 9.98 4.05 -1.65
C ILE A 64 11.16 3.15 -2.01
N ARG A 65 11.81 3.38 -3.16
CA ARG A 65 12.98 2.60 -3.59
C ARG A 65 14.10 2.62 -2.56
N GLN A 66 14.44 3.81 -2.08
CA GLN A 66 15.49 4.00 -1.08
C GLN A 66 15.14 3.30 0.24
N ALA A 67 13.92 3.47 0.74
CA ALA A 67 13.46 2.83 1.98
C ALA A 67 13.47 1.29 1.88
N VAL A 68 13.12 0.72 0.72
CA VAL A 68 13.18 -0.72 0.48
C VAL A 68 14.63 -1.22 0.51
N GLU A 69 15.52 -0.55 -0.20
CA GLU A 69 16.94 -0.90 -0.28
C GLU A 69 17.59 -0.84 1.12
N GLU A 70 17.36 0.24 1.86
CA GLU A 70 17.85 0.42 3.24
C GLU A 70 17.30 -0.63 4.20
N ARG A 71 15.96 -0.82 4.25
CA ARG A 71 15.32 -1.78 5.16
C ARG A 71 15.78 -3.21 4.90
N THR A 72 16.06 -3.55 3.65
CA THR A 72 16.49 -4.90 3.25
C THR A 72 18.00 -5.09 3.27
N LYS A 73 18.78 -4.05 3.61
CA LYS A 73 20.25 -4.04 3.54
C LYS A 73 20.75 -4.44 2.14
N GLY A 74 20.11 -3.89 1.10
CA GLY A 74 20.45 -4.15 -0.29
C GLY A 74 20.01 -5.51 -0.85
N ARG A 75 19.35 -6.38 -0.05
CA ARG A 75 18.85 -7.67 -0.57
C ARG A 75 17.75 -7.50 -1.61
N ILE A 76 17.00 -6.40 -1.55
CA ILE A 76 16.00 -6.04 -2.56
C ILE A 76 16.35 -4.65 -3.11
N VAL A 77 16.73 -4.60 -4.38
CA VAL A 77 16.94 -3.37 -5.13
C VAL A 77 15.89 -3.29 -6.22
N LEU A 78 15.03 -2.28 -6.17
CA LEU A 78 13.95 -2.11 -7.15
C LEU A 78 14.41 -1.20 -8.29
N ALA A 79 14.53 -1.76 -9.50
CA ALA A 79 14.66 -0.95 -10.71
C ALA A 79 13.42 -0.07 -10.91
N ALA A 80 13.59 1.10 -11.53
CA ALA A 80 12.51 2.06 -11.72
C ALA A 80 11.27 1.44 -12.42
N GLY A 81 11.48 0.69 -13.51
CA GLY A 81 10.40 0.01 -14.22
C GLY A 81 9.63 -0.96 -13.33
N THR A 82 10.34 -1.83 -12.61
CA THR A 82 9.75 -2.81 -11.68
C THR A 82 8.96 -2.14 -10.56
N LEU A 83 9.48 -1.05 -10.00
CA LEU A 83 8.78 -0.30 -8.96
C LEU A 83 7.45 0.26 -9.48
N TYR A 84 7.47 0.97 -10.61
CA TYR A 84 6.26 1.62 -11.11
C TYR A 84 5.22 0.61 -11.64
N GLU A 85 5.66 -0.50 -12.24
CA GLU A 85 4.77 -1.61 -12.59
C GLU A 85 4.13 -2.21 -11.33
N THR A 86 4.91 -2.40 -10.27
CA THR A 86 4.42 -2.92 -9.00
C THR A 86 3.44 -1.96 -8.35
N LEU A 87 3.74 -0.66 -8.30
CA LEU A 87 2.83 0.36 -7.77
C LEU A 87 1.54 0.41 -8.57
N GLN A 88 1.60 0.38 -9.90
CA GLN A 88 0.40 0.33 -10.74
C GLN A 88 -0.47 -0.89 -10.41
N ARG A 89 0.16 -2.05 -10.16
CA ARG A 89 -0.57 -3.25 -9.75
C ARG A 89 -1.19 -3.10 -8.37
N LEU A 90 -0.43 -2.65 -7.37
CA LEU A 90 -0.94 -2.42 -6.01
C LEU A 90 -2.07 -1.39 -5.99
N THR A 91 -2.04 -0.40 -6.88
CA THR A 91 -3.13 0.56 -7.06
C THR A 91 -4.36 -0.07 -7.71
N ARG A 92 -4.19 -0.88 -8.76
CA ARG A 92 -5.29 -1.66 -9.34
C ARG A 92 -5.90 -2.66 -8.36
N ASP A 93 -5.12 -3.14 -7.41
CA ASP A 93 -5.54 -4.10 -6.38
C ASP A 93 -6.16 -3.39 -5.15
N GLY A 94 -6.20 -2.05 -5.13
CA GLY A 94 -6.77 -1.25 -4.04
C GLY A 94 -5.92 -1.23 -2.76
N LEU A 95 -4.65 -1.65 -2.83
CA LEU A 95 -3.71 -1.66 -1.71
C LEU A 95 -2.99 -0.32 -1.54
N VAL A 96 -2.82 0.43 -2.61
CA VAL A 96 -2.16 1.74 -2.59
C VAL A 96 -2.98 2.74 -3.37
N GLU A 97 -3.08 3.97 -2.89
CA GLU A 97 -3.68 5.08 -3.62
C GLU A 97 -2.64 6.15 -3.94
N GLU A 98 -2.89 6.87 -5.04
CA GLU A 98 -2.11 8.05 -5.39
C GLU A 98 -2.67 9.26 -4.64
N THR A 99 -1.78 10.04 -4.05
CA THR A 99 -2.11 11.24 -3.27
C THR A 99 -1.27 12.42 -3.72
N GLU A 100 -1.71 13.62 -3.33
CA GLU A 100 -0.89 14.83 -3.41
C GLU A 100 0.33 14.71 -2.49
N ALA A 101 1.31 15.58 -2.71
CA ALA A 101 2.50 15.64 -1.86
C ALA A 101 2.07 15.95 -0.42
N PRO A 102 2.67 15.30 0.60
CA PRO A 102 2.46 15.73 1.98
C PRO A 102 2.97 17.17 2.16
N PRO A 103 2.38 17.97 3.08
CA PRO A 103 2.72 19.39 3.25
C PRO A 103 4.21 19.68 3.42
N GLU A 104 4.92 18.76 4.08
CA GLU A 104 6.38 18.81 4.29
C GLU A 104 7.18 18.68 2.99
N ALA A 105 6.64 17.99 1.99
CA ALA A 105 7.26 17.74 0.69
C ALA A 105 6.79 18.72 -0.39
N GLU A 106 5.65 19.41 -0.22
CA GLU A 106 5.07 20.33 -1.22
C GLU A 106 6.06 21.39 -1.72
N GLN A 107 6.86 21.98 -0.83
CA GLN A 107 7.82 23.04 -1.17
C GLN A 107 8.98 22.56 -2.05
N LYS A 108 9.28 21.26 -2.04
CA LYS A 108 10.33 20.63 -2.85
C LYS A 108 9.77 19.75 -3.96
N ALA A 109 8.46 19.53 -3.97
CA ALA A 109 7.81 18.63 -4.90
C ALA A 109 7.68 19.29 -6.28
N SER A 110 8.26 18.65 -7.29
CA SER A 110 7.92 18.98 -8.67
C SER A 110 6.49 18.50 -8.94
N SER A 111 5.67 19.32 -9.63
CA SER A 111 4.26 19.01 -9.98
C SER A 111 4.05 17.67 -10.72
N ARG A 112 5.12 17.02 -11.18
CA ARG A 112 5.12 15.70 -11.84
C ARG A 112 5.34 14.51 -10.91
N TRP A 113 5.61 14.73 -9.62
CA TRP A 113 5.88 13.62 -8.68
C TRP A 113 4.58 13.01 -8.18
N ARG A 114 4.45 11.69 -8.38
CA ARG A 114 3.35 10.88 -7.87
C ARG A 114 3.72 10.38 -6.48
N PHE A 115 2.87 10.65 -5.50
CA PHE A 115 2.98 10.13 -4.15
C PHE A 115 1.99 9.00 -3.93
N TYR A 116 2.36 8.06 -3.08
CA TYR A 116 1.61 6.84 -2.83
C TYR A 116 1.39 6.66 -1.34
N LEU A 117 0.20 6.22 -0.95
CA LEU A 117 -0.19 5.94 0.43
C LEU A 117 -0.89 4.58 0.52
N ALA A 118 -0.64 3.82 1.58
CA ALA A 118 -1.35 2.57 1.84
C ALA A 118 -2.82 2.84 2.20
N THR A 119 -3.72 2.08 1.58
CA THR A 119 -5.15 2.11 1.91
C THR A 119 -5.42 1.40 3.24
N PRO A 120 -6.63 1.54 3.84
CA PRO A 120 -7.03 0.75 4.99
C PRO A 120 -6.93 -0.77 4.74
N LEU A 121 -7.26 -1.23 3.53
CA LEU A 121 -7.13 -2.62 3.12
C LEU A 121 -5.66 -3.08 3.19
N ALA A 122 -4.72 -2.31 2.64
CA ALA A 122 -3.31 -2.68 2.72
C ALA A 122 -2.78 -2.75 4.15
N ARG A 123 -3.26 -1.89 5.07
CA ARG A 123 -2.88 -1.99 6.48
C ARG A 123 -3.38 -3.29 7.12
N GLN A 124 -4.58 -3.75 6.77
CA GLN A 124 -5.09 -5.07 7.20
C GLN A 124 -4.25 -6.20 6.61
N VAL A 125 -3.95 -6.16 5.30
CA VAL A 125 -3.09 -7.15 4.63
C VAL A 125 -1.71 -7.22 5.29
N LEU A 126 -1.10 -6.07 5.60
CA LEU A 126 0.19 -5.99 6.29
C LEU A 126 0.12 -6.62 7.68
N ALA A 127 -0.93 -6.34 8.47
CA ALA A 127 -1.09 -6.93 9.80
C ALA A 127 -1.22 -8.45 9.74
N LEU A 128 -2.00 -8.97 8.78
CA LEU A 128 -2.16 -10.41 8.59
C LEU A 128 -0.87 -11.09 8.09
N GLU A 129 -0.12 -10.45 7.17
CA GLU A 129 1.16 -11.00 6.71
C GLU A 129 2.19 -11.04 7.84
N VAL A 130 2.24 -10.03 8.70
CA VAL A 130 3.11 -10.04 9.89
C VAL A 130 2.75 -11.19 10.81
N ALA A 131 1.47 -11.36 11.15
CA ALA A 131 1.02 -12.48 11.99
C ALA A 131 1.36 -13.85 11.37
N ARG A 132 1.22 -13.99 10.04
CA ARG A 132 1.59 -15.19 9.31
C ARG A 132 3.09 -15.49 9.42
N LEU A 133 3.93 -14.47 9.19
CA LEU A 133 5.39 -14.60 9.27
C LEU A 133 5.86 -14.91 10.70
N GLU A 134 5.24 -14.33 11.73
CA GLU A 134 5.52 -14.64 13.13
C GLU A 134 5.22 -16.11 13.46
N SER A 135 4.08 -16.61 12.97
CA SER A 135 3.72 -18.04 13.11
C SER A 135 4.74 -18.96 12.43
N ASP A 136 5.16 -18.63 11.20
CA ASP A 136 6.17 -19.41 10.48
C ASP A 136 7.51 -19.43 11.22
N ILE A 137 7.95 -18.28 11.74
CA ILE A 137 9.19 -18.17 12.52
C ILE A 137 9.10 -18.98 13.82
N ALA A 138 7.95 -18.94 14.51
CA ALA A 138 7.75 -19.72 15.72
C ALA A 138 7.82 -21.22 15.44
N ALA A 139 7.15 -21.69 14.37
CA ALA A 139 7.21 -23.08 13.95
C ALA A 139 8.63 -23.52 13.55
N ALA A 140 9.37 -22.67 12.82
CA ALA A 140 10.74 -22.95 12.44
C ALA A 140 11.68 -23.06 13.64
N ARG A 141 11.56 -22.16 14.63
CA ARG A 141 12.35 -22.20 15.88
C ARG A 141 12.04 -23.42 16.75
N ALA A 142 10.82 -23.95 16.69
CA ALA A 142 10.46 -25.17 17.42
C ALA A 142 11.10 -26.42 16.80
N GLN A 143 11.41 -26.42 15.50
CA GLN A 143 11.97 -27.56 14.79
C GLN A 143 13.51 -27.49 14.66
N LEU A 144 14.05 -26.29 14.47
CA LEU A 144 15.47 -26.08 14.24
C LEU A 144 16.20 -25.80 15.57
N PRO A 145 17.27 -26.53 15.89
CA PRO A 145 18.11 -26.19 17.04
C PRO A 145 18.75 -24.82 16.82
N ALA A 146 18.97 -24.07 17.91
CA ALA A 146 19.70 -22.80 17.83
C ALA A 146 21.10 -23.06 17.28
N ILE A 147 21.44 -22.42 16.16
CA ILE A 147 22.79 -22.43 15.62
C ILE A 147 23.59 -21.44 16.49
N GLY A 148 24.29 -21.98 17.48
CA GLY A 148 25.28 -21.26 18.30
C GLY A 148 26.59 -21.07 17.55
#